data_AF-A0A961I906-F1
#
_entry.id   AF-A0A961I906-F1
#
_cell.length_a   1.000
_cell.length_b   1.000
_cell.length_c   1.000
_cell.angle_alpha   90.00
_cell.angle_beta   90.00
_cell.angle_gamma   90.00
#
_symmetry.space_group_name_H-M   'P 1'
#
loop_
_entity.id
_entity.type
_entity.pdbx_description
1 polymer ?
#
loop_
_entity_poly.entity_id
_entity_poly.type
_entity_poly.pdbx_seq_one_letter_code
_entity_poly.pdbx_strand_id
1 'polypeptide(L)'
;LAVSSIRTHRPFRSIADLQADRIDLRTTGSIMIVAEFMRLVTKEARYVLILTALLVLFILVLSFRNVYACLLALLPFLCGCSIMLGGLVLMDVQLNYFNIVVLPIVFGYGINNAIFLFYRFLESGKISKSVMHTGLAGVASSLTTMAGWAGVVLSDHPGLRSMGLVALPGLSAVMLATTVTLPALLSYTQQHVPLILKNIRSRLHRGRLSDKRSRHFLLYAD
;
A
#
# COMPACT_ATOMS: atom_id res chain seq x y z
N LEU A 1 -5.66 -25.05 -11.51
CA LEU A 1 -5.75 -26.53 -11.62
C LEU A 1 -7.05 -27.12 -11.02
N ALA A 2 -7.73 -26.46 -10.07
CA ALA A 2 -9.01 -26.94 -9.53
C ALA A 2 -10.25 -26.68 -10.41
N VAL A 3 -10.23 -25.65 -11.28
CA VAL A 3 -11.39 -25.26 -12.13
C VAL A 3 -11.66 -26.25 -13.27
N SER A 4 -10.62 -26.93 -13.77
CA SER A 4 -10.77 -27.96 -14.81
C SER A 4 -11.34 -29.26 -14.26
N SER A 5 -10.99 -29.62 -13.01
CA SER A 5 -11.44 -30.86 -12.35
C SER A 5 -12.93 -30.83 -11.99
N ILE A 6 -13.47 -29.66 -11.65
CA ILE A 6 -14.92 -29.46 -11.38
C ILE A 6 -15.76 -29.65 -12.67
N ARG A 7 -15.15 -29.49 -13.85
CA ARG A 7 -15.84 -29.63 -15.14
C ARG A 7 -16.04 -31.10 -15.55
N THR A 8 -15.23 -32.01 -15.01
CA THR A 8 -15.17 -33.45 -15.40
C THR A 8 -16.10 -34.38 -14.63
N HIS A 9 -16.77 -33.93 -13.55
CA HIS A 9 -17.69 -34.77 -12.76
C HIS A 9 -19.15 -34.29 -12.85
N ARG A 10 -19.63 -34.00 -14.06
CA ARG A 10 -21.05 -33.72 -14.29
C ARG A 10 -21.83 -35.00 -14.64
N PRO A 11 -23.05 -35.20 -14.11
CA PRO A 11 -23.94 -36.31 -14.49
C PRO A 11 -24.59 -36.14 -15.88
N PHE A 12 -24.27 -35.09 -16.64
CA PHE A 12 -24.86 -34.81 -17.95
C PHE A 12 -23.76 -34.52 -18.98
N ARG A 13 -23.76 -35.31 -20.07
CA ARG A 13 -22.68 -35.38 -21.08
C ARG A 13 -22.71 -34.30 -22.16
N SER A 14 -23.77 -33.51 -22.32
CA SER A 14 -23.84 -32.47 -23.35
C SER A 14 -24.87 -31.40 -23.00
N ILE A 15 -24.49 -30.12 -23.16
CA ILE A 15 -25.40 -28.96 -23.05
C ILE A 15 -26.13 -28.73 -24.40
N ALA A 16 -25.64 -29.34 -25.48
CA ALA A 16 -26.15 -29.13 -26.84
C ALA A 16 -27.54 -29.75 -27.06
N ASP A 17 -27.90 -30.80 -26.31
CA ASP A 17 -29.22 -31.44 -26.45
C ASP A 17 -30.34 -30.65 -25.74
N LEU A 18 -29.99 -29.67 -24.90
CA LEU A 18 -30.94 -28.80 -24.18
C LEU A 18 -31.14 -27.43 -24.86
N GLN A 19 -30.38 -27.12 -25.92
CA GLN A 19 -30.52 -25.87 -26.67
C GLN A 19 -31.64 -25.92 -27.74
N ALA A 20 -32.32 -27.05 -27.89
CA ALA A 20 -33.50 -27.18 -28.77
C ALA A 20 -34.75 -26.50 -28.18
N ASP A 21 -34.72 -26.13 -26.91
CA ASP A 21 -35.81 -25.40 -26.26
C ASP A 21 -35.29 -24.08 -25.68
N ARG A 22 -36.05 -23.00 -25.85
CA ARG A 22 -35.70 -21.61 -25.45
C ARG A 22 -35.74 -21.44 -23.93
N ILE A 23 -35.00 -22.25 -23.18
CA ILE A 23 -34.94 -22.20 -21.73
C ILE A 23 -33.57 -21.66 -21.32
N ASP A 24 -33.55 -20.44 -20.76
CA ASP A 24 -32.35 -19.86 -20.12
C ASP A 24 -32.03 -20.66 -18.84
N LEU A 25 -31.38 -21.81 -19.02
CA LEU A 25 -30.99 -22.72 -17.94
C LEU A 25 -29.84 -22.12 -17.14
N ARG A 26 -30.19 -21.25 -16.19
CA ARG A 26 -29.26 -20.74 -15.18
C ARG A 26 -29.00 -21.83 -14.16
N THR A 27 -27.79 -22.36 -14.15
CA THR A 27 -27.40 -23.37 -13.15
C THR A 27 -27.11 -22.65 -11.83
N THR A 28 -28.04 -22.76 -10.88
CA THR A 28 -27.88 -22.21 -9.53
C THR A 28 -27.27 -23.26 -8.61
N GLY A 29 -26.29 -22.86 -7.80
CA GLY A 29 -25.67 -23.70 -6.77
C GLY A 29 -24.66 -22.92 -5.96
N SER A 30 -24.53 -23.21 -4.66
CA SER A 30 -23.60 -22.53 -3.75
C SER A 30 -22.16 -22.52 -4.26
N ILE A 31 -21.72 -23.62 -4.89
CA ILE A 31 -20.38 -23.76 -5.49
C ILE A 31 -20.20 -22.82 -6.69
N MET A 32 -21.23 -22.63 -7.52
CA MET A 32 -21.17 -21.73 -8.68
C MET A 32 -21.09 -20.26 -8.22
N ILE A 33 -21.89 -19.88 -7.23
CA ILE A 33 -21.88 -18.52 -6.65
C ILE A 33 -20.50 -18.20 -6.06
N VAL A 34 -19.92 -19.12 -5.29
CA VAL A 34 -18.58 -18.95 -4.72
C VAL A 34 -17.54 -18.84 -5.83
N ALA A 35 -17.59 -19.68 -6.87
CA ALA A 35 -16.66 -19.63 -7.99
C ALA A 35 -16.74 -18.31 -8.78
N GLU A 36 -17.96 -17.80 -9.00
CA GLU A 36 -18.19 -16.52 -9.66
C GLU A 36 -17.71 -15.36 -8.79
N PHE A 37 -17.96 -15.40 -7.49
CA PHE A 37 -17.42 -14.44 -6.53
C PHE A 37 -15.88 -14.41 -6.55
N MET A 38 -15.21 -15.57 -6.52
CA MET A 38 -13.74 -15.62 -6.58
C MET A 38 -13.20 -15.02 -7.88
N ARG A 39 -13.88 -15.27 -9.00
CA ARG A 39 -13.51 -14.70 -10.30
C ARG A 39 -13.68 -13.19 -10.31
N LEU A 40 -14.80 -12.68 -9.75
CA LEU A 40 -15.06 -11.25 -9.64
C LEU A 40 -14.02 -10.57 -8.77
N VAL A 41 -13.78 -11.05 -7.55
CA VAL A 41 -12.77 -10.49 -6.64
C VAL A 41 -11.39 -10.46 -7.29
N THR A 42 -10.97 -11.53 -7.96
CA THR A 42 -9.65 -11.57 -8.62
C THR A 42 -9.56 -10.56 -9.77
N LYS A 43 -10.63 -10.41 -10.56
CA LYS A 43 -10.70 -9.44 -11.66
C LYS A 43 -10.67 -8.00 -11.12
N GLU A 44 -11.49 -7.70 -10.13
CA GLU A 44 -11.58 -6.37 -9.52
C GLU A 44 -10.31 -6.02 -8.73
N ALA A 45 -9.64 -6.99 -8.13
CA ALA A 45 -8.38 -6.75 -7.42
C ALA A 45 -7.30 -6.14 -8.33
N ARG A 46 -7.23 -6.55 -9.61
CA ARG A 46 -6.33 -5.91 -10.58
C ARG A 46 -6.68 -4.43 -10.78
N TYR A 47 -7.95 -4.12 -10.95
CA TYR A 47 -8.42 -2.74 -11.11
C TYR A 47 -8.14 -1.91 -9.87
N VAL A 48 -8.42 -2.45 -8.67
CA VAL A 48 -8.14 -1.81 -7.39
C VAL A 48 -6.64 -1.54 -7.23
N LEU A 49 -5.78 -2.50 -7.55
CA LEU A 49 -4.32 -2.32 -7.47
C LEU A 49 -3.82 -1.17 -8.35
N ILE A 50 -4.26 -1.14 -9.61
CA ILE A 50 -3.89 -0.07 -10.55
C ILE A 50 -4.44 1.27 -10.06
N LEU A 51 -5.70 1.30 -9.65
CA LEU A 51 -6.34 2.52 -9.15
C LEU A 51 -5.65 3.03 -7.88
N THR A 52 -5.31 2.15 -6.95
CA THR A 52 -4.54 2.51 -5.74
C THR A 52 -3.18 3.07 -6.13
N ALA A 53 -2.44 2.43 -7.04
CA ALA A 53 -1.14 2.94 -7.50
C ALA A 53 -1.25 4.34 -8.13
N LEU A 54 -2.30 4.59 -8.92
CA LEU A 54 -2.57 5.90 -9.50
C LEU A 54 -2.96 6.93 -8.42
N LEU A 55 -3.79 6.56 -7.46
CA LEU A 55 -4.18 7.43 -6.34
C LEU A 55 -2.99 7.78 -5.45
N VAL A 56 -2.13 6.81 -5.20
CA VAL A 56 -0.84 6.97 -4.53
C VAL A 56 0.02 8.03 -5.22
N LEU A 57 0.18 7.90 -6.54
CA LEU A 57 0.96 8.84 -7.33
C LEU A 57 0.32 10.23 -7.32
N PHE A 58 -1.01 10.28 -7.45
CA PHE A 58 -1.78 11.51 -7.40
C PHE A 58 -1.62 12.24 -6.06
N ILE A 59 -1.73 11.51 -4.93
CA ILE A 59 -1.53 12.06 -3.58
C ILE A 59 -0.11 12.58 -3.42
N LEU A 60 0.91 11.82 -3.85
CA LEU A 60 2.31 12.28 -3.78
C LEU A 60 2.52 13.58 -4.55
N VAL A 61 1.99 13.65 -5.77
CA VAL A 61 2.07 14.86 -6.61
C VAL A 61 1.33 16.02 -5.96
N LEU A 62 0.17 15.77 -5.34
CA LEU A 62 -0.60 16.79 -4.64
C LEU A 62 0.11 17.29 -3.37
N SER A 63 0.72 16.39 -2.60
CA SER A 63 1.45 16.72 -1.37
C SER A 63 2.69 17.55 -1.65
N PHE A 64 3.54 17.11 -2.58
CA PHE A 64 4.84 17.76 -2.80
C PHE A 64 4.84 18.81 -3.90
N ARG A 65 3.92 18.73 -4.88
CA ARG A 65 3.84 19.62 -6.07
C ARG A 65 5.18 19.77 -6.80
N ASN A 66 6.05 18.77 -6.67
CA ASN A 66 7.38 18.70 -7.25
C ASN A 66 7.74 17.23 -7.54
N VAL A 67 8.01 16.94 -8.81
CA VAL A 67 8.31 15.59 -9.31
C VAL A 67 9.53 14.98 -8.59
N TYR A 68 10.57 15.76 -8.31
CA TYR A 68 11.77 15.27 -7.62
C TYR A 68 11.48 14.82 -6.18
N ALA A 69 10.67 15.57 -5.45
CA ALA A 69 10.25 15.20 -4.10
C ALA A 69 9.35 13.95 -4.11
N CYS A 70 8.49 13.83 -5.12
CA CYS A 70 7.66 12.63 -5.32
C CYS A 70 8.54 11.40 -5.54
N LEU A 71 9.57 11.49 -6.41
CA LEU A 71 10.50 10.41 -6.68
C LEU A 71 11.29 10.00 -5.42
N LEU A 72 11.76 10.97 -4.64
CA LEU A 72 12.47 10.70 -3.38
C LEU A 72 11.62 9.96 -2.35
N ALA A 73 10.31 10.22 -2.29
CA ALA A 73 9.39 9.50 -1.42
C ALA A 73 8.97 8.14 -2.01
N LEU A 74 8.87 8.03 -3.34
CA LEU A 74 8.45 6.83 -4.04
C LEU A 74 9.53 5.73 -4.05
N LEU A 75 10.81 6.09 -4.17
CA LEU A 75 11.92 5.14 -4.20
C LEU A 75 11.98 4.21 -2.97
N PRO A 76 12.00 4.70 -1.71
CA PRO A 76 12.04 3.82 -0.55
C PRO A 76 10.76 2.99 -0.41
N PHE A 77 9.62 3.52 -0.85
CA PHE A 77 8.36 2.78 -0.92
C PHE A 77 8.46 1.59 -1.88
N LEU A 78 8.93 1.80 -3.12
CA LEU A 78 9.10 0.74 -4.12
C LEU A 78 10.14 -0.29 -3.67
N CYS A 79 11.22 0.14 -3.01
CA CYS A 79 12.19 -0.74 -2.38
C CYS A 79 11.50 -1.65 -1.34
N GLY A 80 10.70 -1.08 -0.45
CA GLY A 80 9.92 -1.83 0.55
C GLY A 80 8.93 -2.81 -0.09
N CYS A 81 8.21 -2.40 -1.12
CA CYS A 81 7.30 -3.28 -1.87
C CYS A 81 8.05 -4.42 -2.56
N SER A 82 9.25 -4.17 -3.09
CA SER A 82 10.07 -5.20 -3.73
C SER A 82 10.56 -6.21 -2.70
N ILE A 83 10.99 -5.75 -1.51
CA ILE A 83 11.36 -6.62 -0.39
C ILE A 83 10.17 -7.44 0.08
N MET A 84 8.98 -6.83 0.17
CA MET A 84 7.75 -7.55 0.51
C MET A 84 7.47 -8.67 -0.49
N LEU A 85 7.40 -8.35 -1.80
CA LEU A 85 7.09 -9.34 -2.83
C LEU A 85 8.16 -10.44 -2.88
N GLY A 86 9.44 -10.09 -2.76
CA GLY A 86 10.52 -11.07 -2.64
C GLY A 86 10.39 -11.95 -1.40
N GLY A 87 10.04 -11.35 -0.25
CA GLY A 87 9.78 -12.06 0.99
C GLY A 87 8.64 -13.06 0.89
N LEU A 88 7.55 -12.70 0.20
CA LEU A 88 6.42 -13.62 -0.04
C LEU A 88 6.84 -14.83 -0.86
N VAL A 89 7.69 -14.64 -1.88
CA VAL A 89 8.24 -15.74 -2.69
C VAL A 89 9.13 -16.64 -1.83
N LEU A 90 9.97 -16.08 -0.97
CA LEU A 90 10.83 -16.85 -0.07
C LEU A 90 10.07 -17.65 0.99
N MET A 91 8.91 -17.14 1.42
CA MET A 91 8.04 -17.80 2.40
C MET A 91 7.02 -18.77 1.76
N ASP A 92 7.09 -18.96 0.43
CA ASP A 92 6.13 -19.76 -0.36
C ASP A 92 4.66 -19.36 -0.15
N VAL A 93 4.41 -18.06 0.08
CA VAL A 93 3.07 -17.54 0.30
C VAL A 93 2.44 -17.14 -1.02
N GLN A 94 1.45 -17.91 -1.45
CA GLN A 94 0.73 -17.64 -2.70
C GLN A 94 -0.35 -16.55 -2.51
N LEU A 95 -0.42 -15.62 -3.47
CA LEU A 95 -1.50 -14.64 -3.52
C LEU A 95 -2.80 -15.32 -3.94
N ASN A 96 -3.84 -15.14 -3.12
CA ASN A 96 -5.19 -15.66 -3.31
C ASN A 96 -6.21 -14.52 -3.23
N TYR A 97 -7.48 -14.82 -3.49
CA TYR A 97 -8.55 -13.83 -3.52
C TYR A 97 -8.82 -13.15 -2.16
N PHE A 98 -8.40 -13.75 -1.03
CA PHE A 98 -8.47 -13.12 0.28
C PHE A 98 -7.29 -12.17 0.50
N ASN A 99 -6.07 -12.61 0.29
CA ASN A 99 -4.87 -11.84 0.64
C ASN A 99 -4.48 -10.78 -0.41
N ILE A 100 -5.01 -10.86 -1.63
CA ILE A 100 -4.72 -9.86 -2.68
C ILE A 100 -5.17 -8.44 -2.29
N VAL A 101 -6.19 -8.32 -1.44
CA VAL A 101 -6.69 -7.03 -0.94
C VAL A 101 -5.73 -6.36 0.05
N VAL A 102 -4.73 -7.09 0.56
CA VAL A 102 -3.72 -6.56 1.48
C VAL A 102 -2.74 -5.65 0.74
N LEU A 103 -2.43 -5.94 -0.52
CA LEU A 103 -1.49 -5.18 -1.32
C LEU A 103 -1.84 -3.67 -1.41
N PRO A 104 -3.07 -3.26 -1.78
CA PRO A 104 -3.43 -1.84 -1.78
C PRO A 104 -3.42 -1.21 -0.39
N ILE A 105 -3.68 -1.98 0.68
CA ILE A 105 -3.58 -1.50 2.06
C ILE A 105 -2.12 -1.17 2.40
N VAL A 106 -1.18 -2.07 2.06
CA VAL A 106 0.26 -1.84 2.24
C VAL A 106 0.72 -0.63 1.43
N PHE A 107 0.18 -0.43 0.21
CA PHE A 107 0.50 0.74 -0.61
C PHE A 107 0.12 2.03 0.10
N GLY A 108 -1.14 2.17 0.53
CA GLY A 108 -1.61 3.36 1.23
C GLY A 108 -0.83 3.63 2.52
N TYR A 109 -0.56 2.58 3.31
CA TYR A 109 0.23 2.68 4.53
C TYR A 109 1.68 3.13 4.27
N GLY A 110 2.33 2.57 3.27
CA GLY A 110 3.75 2.79 3.01
C GLY A 110 4.10 4.24 2.70
N ILE A 111 3.27 4.86 1.87
CA ILE A 111 3.47 6.25 1.44
C ILE A 111 3.21 7.23 2.57
N ASN A 112 2.27 6.92 3.46
CA ASN A 112 1.98 7.75 4.61
C ASN A 112 3.25 7.99 5.46
N ASN A 113 3.97 6.91 5.78
CA ASN A 113 5.23 7.00 6.52
C ASN A 113 6.30 7.80 5.76
N ALA A 114 6.41 7.61 4.45
CA ALA A 114 7.36 8.37 3.63
C ALA A 114 7.05 9.88 3.61
N ILE A 115 5.77 10.23 3.46
CA ILE A 115 5.30 11.62 3.45
C ILE A 115 5.58 12.31 4.79
N PHE A 116 5.17 11.70 5.91
CA PHE A 116 5.36 12.28 7.24
C PHE A 116 6.83 12.53 7.58
N LEU A 117 7.69 11.54 7.32
CA LEU A 117 9.12 11.66 7.58
C LEU A 117 9.77 12.72 6.68
N PHE A 118 9.38 12.80 5.40
CA PHE A 118 9.86 13.83 4.48
C PHE A 118 9.42 15.23 4.88
N TYR A 119 8.17 15.43 5.28
CA TYR A 119 7.70 16.74 5.76
C TYR A 119 8.45 17.21 7.00
N ARG A 120 8.72 16.31 7.95
CA ARG A 120 9.50 16.67 9.13
C ARG A 120 10.93 17.08 8.78
N PHE A 121 11.52 16.42 7.79
CA PHE A 121 12.80 16.81 7.24
C PHE A 121 12.78 18.22 6.65
N LEU A 122 11.76 18.55 5.86
CA LEU A 122 11.61 19.90 5.31
C LEU A 122 11.43 20.98 6.40
N GLU A 123 10.74 20.66 7.49
CA GLU A 123 10.48 21.60 8.59
C GLU A 123 11.74 21.82 9.44
N SER A 124 12.35 20.74 9.93
CA SER A 124 13.49 20.81 10.84
C SER A 124 14.82 21.16 10.16
N GLY A 125 14.95 20.87 8.86
CA GLY A 125 16.19 21.02 8.10
C GLY A 125 17.36 20.16 8.60
N LYS A 126 17.11 19.23 9.54
CA LYS A 126 18.10 18.33 10.12
C LYS A 126 17.56 16.91 10.07
N ILE A 127 18.28 16.02 9.40
CA ILE A 127 17.92 14.60 9.27
C ILE A 127 17.83 13.94 10.66
N SER A 128 18.81 14.22 11.54
CA SER A 128 18.86 13.65 12.90
C SER A 128 17.59 13.96 13.72
N LYS A 129 17.14 15.22 13.74
CA LYS A 129 15.91 15.61 14.45
C LYS A 129 14.64 15.00 13.83
N SER A 130 14.64 14.80 12.52
CA SER A 130 13.48 14.23 11.80
C SER A 130 13.32 12.76 12.09
N VAL A 131 14.42 12.00 12.06
CA VAL A 131 14.44 10.57 12.40
C VAL A 131 14.13 10.36 13.88
N MET A 132 14.71 11.18 14.77
CA MET A 132 14.55 10.99 16.21
C MET A 132 13.12 11.24 16.70
N HIS A 133 12.42 12.27 16.22
CA HIS A 133 11.06 12.55 16.72
C HIS A 133 9.96 11.92 15.85
N THR A 134 10.02 12.12 14.53
CA THR A 134 8.97 11.64 13.62
C THR A 134 9.23 10.23 13.14
N GLY A 135 10.49 9.83 12.98
CA GLY A 135 10.85 8.43 12.72
C GLY A 135 10.42 7.52 13.87
N LEU A 136 10.72 7.88 15.13
CA LEU A 136 10.27 7.09 16.29
C LEU A 136 8.75 7.03 16.42
N ALA A 137 8.04 8.16 16.26
CA ALA A 137 6.58 8.17 16.28
C ALA A 137 5.98 7.32 15.14
N GLY A 138 6.57 7.39 13.94
CA GLY A 138 6.19 6.57 12.79
C GLY A 138 6.42 5.08 13.04
N VAL A 139 7.56 4.69 13.60
CA VAL A 139 7.86 3.30 13.98
C VAL A 139 6.91 2.82 15.08
N ALA A 140 6.60 3.64 16.08
CA ALA A 140 5.63 3.28 17.11
C ALA A 140 4.22 3.03 16.53
N SER A 141 3.74 3.93 15.66
CA SER A 141 2.46 3.75 14.95
C SER A 141 2.48 2.54 14.00
N SER A 142 3.65 2.23 13.45
CA SER A 142 3.85 1.06 12.60
C SER A 142 3.76 -0.24 13.41
N LEU A 143 4.36 -0.25 14.60
CA LEU A 143 4.30 -1.37 15.55
C LEU A 143 2.89 -1.65 16.05
N THR A 144 2.09 -0.62 16.34
CA THR A 144 0.68 -0.83 16.72
C THR A 144 -0.14 -1.42 15.57
N THR A 145 0.11 -0.97 14.33
CA THR A 145 -0.54 -1.53 13.14
C THR A 145 -0.12 -2.99 12.92
N MET A 146 1.16 -3.29 13.06
CA MET A 146 1.68 -4.66 12.98
C MET A 146 1.12 -5.55 14.09
N ALA A 147 0.95 -5.05 15.32
CA ALA A 147 0.30 -5.78 16.39
C ALA A 147 -1.16 -6.13 16.05
N GLY A 148 -1.90 -5.21 15.43
CA GLY A 148 -3.24 -5.48 14.92
C GLY A 148 -3.25 -6.61 13.88
N TRP A 149 -2.35 -6.57 12.90
CA TRP A 149 -2.22 -7.63 11.90
C TRP A 149 -1.71 -8.95 12.48
N ALA A 150 -0.88 -8.92 13.52
CA ALA A 150 -0.47 -10.11 14.25
C ALA A 150 -1.67 -10.79 14.92
N GLY A 151 -2.62 -10.02 15.47
CA GLY A 151 -3.89 -10.56 15.97
C GLY A 151 -4.70 -11.27 14.87
N VAL A 152 -4.69 -10.74 13.64
CA VAL A 152 -5.38 -11.37 12.49
C VAL A 152 -4.74 -12.71 12.11
N VAL A 153 -3.43 -12.86 12.25
CA VAL A 153 -2.72 -14.14 12.01
C VAL A 153 -3.17 -15.24 12.98
N LEU A 154 -3.57 -14.88 14.21
CA LEU A 154 -4.07 -15.82 15.21
C LEU A 154 -5.51 -16.27 14.95
N SER A 155 -6.18 -15.77 13.91
CA SER A 155 -7.54 -16.17 13.58
C SER A 155 -7.62 -17.60 13.05
N ASP A 156 -8.66 -18.33 13.49
CA ASP A 156 -8.99 -19.67 12.99
C ASP A 156 -9.46 -19.66 11.52
N HIS A 157 -9.90 -18.49 11.00
CA HIS A 157 -10.34 -18.40 9.62
C HIS A 157 -9.13 -18.39 8.67
N PRO A 158 -9.01 -19.37 7.74
CA PRO A 158 -7.86 -19.46 6.84
C PRO A 158 -7.64 -18.24 5.95
N GLY A 159 -8.71 -17.55 5.53
CA GLY A 159 -8.64 -16.34 4.73
C GLY A 159 -7.99 -15.18 5.50
N LEU A 160 -8.46 -14.93 6.73
CA LEU A 160 -7.90 -13.89 7.60
C LEU A 160 -6.43 -14.17 7.94
N ARG A 161 -6.12 -15.40 8.34
CA ARG A 161 -4.73 -15.80 8.61
C ARG A 161 -3.82 -15.59 7.41
N SER A 162 -4.28 -15.94 6.20
CA SER A 162 -3.53 -15.71 4.96
C SER A 162 -3.30 -14.22 4.68
N MET A 163 -4.28 -13.35 4.96
CA MET A 163 -4.11 -11.90 4.85
C MET A 163 -3.05 -11.39 5.83
N GLY A 164 -3.07 -11.85 7.07
CA GLY A 164 -2.07 -11.47 8.08
C GLY A 164 -0.64 -11.92 7.73
N LEU A 165 -0.49 -13.12 7.16
CA LEU A 165 0.80 -13.64 6.68
C LEU A 165 1.38 -12.82 5.52
N VAL A 166 0.53 -12.13 4.75
CA VAL A 166 1.00 -11.19 3.71
C VAL A 166 1.24 -9.79 4.28
N ALA A 167 0.36 -9.32 5.16
CA ALA A 167 0.42 -7.97 5.70
C ALA A 167 1.63 -7.74 6.59
N LEU A 168 1.93 -8.64 7.52
CA LEU A 168 3.05 -8.48 8.46
C LEU A 168 4.42 -8.30 7.78
N PRO A 169 4.87 -9.21 6.88
CA PRO A 169 6.13 -9.01 6.17
C PRO A 169 6.08 -7.78 5.26
N GLY A 170 4.92 -7.45 4.69
CA GLY A 170 4.76 -6.25 3.87
C GLY A 170 4.91 -4.93 4.62
N LEU A 171 4.19 -4.79 5.73
CA LEU A 171 4.23 -3.60 6.57
C LEU A 171 5.61 -3.41 7.20
N SER A 172 6.22 -4.50 7.67
CA SER A 172 7.58 -4.47 8.23
C SER A 172 8.62 -4.11 7.16
N ALA A 173 8.60 -4.74 5.99
CA ALA A 173 9.51 -4.43 4.89
C ALA A 173 9.42 -2.96 4.46
N VAL A 174 8.20 -2.43 4.29
CA VAL A 174 7.97 -1.05 3.88
C VAL A 174 8.36 -0.05 4.97
N MET A 175 8.06 -0.35 6.24
CA MET A 175 8.49 0.46 7.38
C MET A 175 10.01 0.53 7.46
N LEU A 176 10.71 -0.61 7.39
CA LEU A 176 12.16 -0.68 7.46
C LEU A 176 12.81 0.03 6.27
N ALA A 177 12.32 -0.23 5.05
CA ALA A 177 12.81 0.44 3.85
C ALA A 177 12.65 1.95 3.95
N THR A 178 11.50 2.45 4.41
CA THR A 178 11.28 3.90 4.56
C THR A 178 12.14 4.49 5.66
N THR A 179 12.24 3.84 6.82
CA THR A 179 12.99 4.36 7.97
C THR A 179 14.50 4.39 7.72
N VAL A 180 15.03 3.46 6.92
CA VAL A 180 16.47 3.37 6.63
C VAL A 180 16.82 4.09 5.32
N THR A 181 16.08 3.81 4.25
CA THR A 181 16.44 4.26 2.89
C THR A 181 16.08 5.72 2.67
N LEU A 182 14.98 6.23 3.23
CA LEU A 182 14.60 7.63 3.08
C LEU A 182 15.62 8.61 3.68
N PRO A 183 16.07 8.49 4.94
CA PRO A 183 17.08 9.41 5.48
C PRO A 183 18.44 9.28 4.77
N ALA A 184 18.81 8.08 4.28
CA ALA A 184 20.00 7.89 3.47
C ALA A 184 19.92 8.66 2.15
N LEU A 185 18.80 8.53 1.42
CA LEU A 185 18.51 9.29 0.20
C LEU A 185 18.50 10.80 0.43
N LEU A 186 17.88 11.25 1.52
CA LEU A 186 17.84 12.65 1.90
C LEU A 186 19.24 13.20 2.21
N SER A 187 20.07 12.42 2.92
CA SER A 187 21.46 12.79 3.22
C SER A 187 22.29 12.94 1.94
N TYR A 188 22.19 11.95 1.05
CA TYR A 188 22.86 11.98 -0.25
C TYR A 188 22.43 13.19 -1.09
N THR A 189 21.13 13.46 -1.16
CA THR A 189 20.57 14.59 -1.91
C THR A 189 20.97 15.93 -1.29
N GLN A 190 21.05 16.03 0.04
CA GLN A 190 21.48 17.24 0.74
C GLN A 190 22.95 17.57 0.46
N GLN A 191 23.81 16.55 0.32
CA GLN A 191 25.22 16.72 0.04
C GLN A 191 25.49 17.07 -1.44
N HIS A 192 24.79 16.44 -2.39
CA HIS A 192 25.09 16.57 -3.82
C HIS A 192 24.24 17.60 -4.54
N VAL A 193 22.98 17.80 -4.12
CA VAL A 193 22.03 18.69 -4.81
C VAL A 193 21.21 19.55 -3.83
N PRO A 194 21.87 20.38 -2.99
CA PRO A 194 21.20 21.15 -1.93
C PRO A 194 20.19 22.16 -2.47
N LEU A 195 20.38 22.64 -3.71
CA LEU A 195 19.49 23.61 -4.36
C LEU A 195 18.08 23.04 -4.59
N ILE A 196 17.95 21.74 -4.89
CA ILE A 196 16.64 21.10 -5.07
C ILE A 196 15.87 21.09 -3.75
N LEU A 197 16.52 20.66 -2.66
CA LEU A 197 15.90 20.63 -1.33
C LEU A 197 15.55 22.05 -0.83
N LYS A 198 16.42 23.03 -1.07
CA LYS A 198 16.15 24.44 -0.71
C LYS A 198 14.96 24.99 -1.51
N ASN A 199 14.85 24.66 -2.79
CA ASN A 199 13.73 25.09 -3.63
C ASN A 199 12.41 24.47 -3.16
N ILE A 200 12.40 23.15 -2.88
CA ILE A 200 11.23 22.43 -2.32
C ILE A 200 10.81 23.07 -0.98
N ARG A 201 11.75 23.28 -0.05
CA ARG A 201 11.50 23.90 1.25
C ARG A 201 10.92 25.32 1.11
N SER A 202 11.47 26.12 0.21
CA SER A 202 11.00 27.51 -0.01
C SER A 202 9.59 27.60 -0.58
N ARG A 203 9.18 26.64 -1.43
CA ARG A 203 7.82 26.56 -1.97
C ARG A 203 6.82 26.12 -0.91
N LEU A 204 7.23 25.20 -0.03
CA LEU A 204 6.40 24.73 1.07
C LEU A 204 6.09 25.84 2.09
N HIS A 205 7.11 26.63 2.49
CA HIS A 205 6.91 27.77 3.38
C HIS A 205 6.08 28.89 2.75
N ARG A 206 6.24 29.15 1.45
CA ARG A 206 5.35 30.09 0.72
C ARG A 206 3.90 29.62 0.69
N GLY A 207 3.66 28.31 0.56
CA GLY A 207 2.32 27.72 0.67
C GLY A 207 1.68 27.93 2.05
N ARG A 208 2.44 27.77 3.15
CA ARG A 208 1.96 28.00 4.52
C ARG A 208 1.68 29.48 4.84
N LEU A 209 2.45 30.43 4.30
CA LEU A 209 2.22 31.87 4.53
C LEU A 209 1.05 32.45 3.73
N SER A 210 0.61 31.76 2.67
CA SER A 210 -0.56 32.12 1.88
C SER A 210 -1.88 31.64 2.51
N ASP A 211 -1.85 30.71 3.47
CA ASP A 211 -3.03 30.22 4.14
C ASP A 211 -3.41 31.17 5.31
N LYS A 212 -4.45 31.97 5.09
CA LYS A 212 -4.95 32.99 6.03
C LYS A 212 -5.30 32.40 7.41
N ARG A 213 -5.58 31.10 7.51
CA ARG A 213 -5.87 30.40 8.78
C ARG A 213 -4.62 30.19 9.65
N SER A 214 -3.42 30.10 9.07
CA SER A 214 -2.19 29.83 9.82
C SER A 214 -1.70 31.04 10.63
N ARG A 215 -2.14 32.26 10.28
CA ARG A 215 -1.78 33.48 11.02
C ARG A 215 -2.41 33.55 12.42
N HIS A 216 -3.58 32.94 12.60
CA HIS A 216 -4.24 32.93 13.91
C HIS A 216 -3.61 31.95 14.90
N PHE A 217 -2.95 30.89 14.42
CA PHE A 217 -2.32 29.89 15.29
C PHE A 217 -0.96 30.36 15.84
N LEU A 218 -0.29 31.31 15.17
CA LEU A 218 0.97 31.88 15.62
C LEU A 218 0.82 32.97 16.70
N LEU A 219 -0.41 33.46 16.94
CA LEU A 219 -0.72 34.46 17.97
C LEU A 219 -0.97 33.88 19.37
N TYR A 220 -0.90 32.55 19.52
CA TYR A 220 -1.16 31.84 20.78
C TYR A 220 0.05 31.02 21.28
N ALA A 221 1.23 31.20 20.67
CA ALA A 221 2.43 30.42 20.95
C ALA A 221 3.59 31.27 21.53
N ASP A 222 3.27 32.44 22.11
CA ASP A 222 4.15 33.22 22.98
C ASP A 222 3.77 33.00 24.45
#